data_AF-A0A8T5GZF4-F1
#
_entry.id   AF-A0A8T5GZF4-F1
#
_cell.length_a   1.000
_cell.length_b   1.000
_cell.length_c   1.000
_cell.angle_alpha   90.00
_cell.angle_beta   90.00
_cell.angle_gamma   90.00
#
_symmetry.space_group_name_H-M   'P 1'
#
loop_
_entity.id
_entity.type
_entity.pdbx_description
1 polymer ?
#
loop_
_entity_poly.entity_id
_entity_poly.type
_entity_poly.pdbx_seq_one_letter_code
_entity_poly.pdbx_strand_id
1 'polypeptide(L)'
;MATIPTLEMIRHINGNRFNLEYKEEVYSTLSRDNGGPLHTKLWECNKTNDRHTLRIDQNIFEQILKKRGPRGRKGKSVGRPAFGIRHLIRRELMLIFHMDVEKIVEILNSNPEYKSGKKKDTTLVMPNLSIAIKELVEEILSKDNNLQHHPVFRRMWAPCACRLLELAWINKPKHKSMK
;
A
#
# COMPACT_ATOMS: atom_id res chain seq x y z
N MET A 1 -18.29 1.07 -16.47
CA MET A 1 -17.11 1.72 -15.85
C MET A 1 -16.70 0.85 -14.68
N ALA A 2 -15.41 0.59 -14.47
CA ALA A 2 -14.98 -0.13 -13.27
C ALA A 2 -15.24 0.75 -12.03
N THR A 3 -15.86 0.17 -11.01
CA THR A 3 -16.16 0.86 -9.76
C THR A 3 -14.86 1.27 -9.08
N ILE A 4 -14.76 2.54 -8.65
CA ILE A 4 -13.63 3.02 -7.86
C ILE A 4 -13.82 2.53 -6.42
N PRO A 5 -12.92 1.72 -5.85
CA PRO A 5 -13.12 1.19 -4.52
C PRO A 5 -12.95 2.25 -3.43
N THR A 6 -13.82 2.20 -2.42
CA THR A 6 -13.72 2.97 -1.18
C THR A 6 -12.64 2.37 -0.26
N LEU A 7 -12.25 3.12 0.77
CA LEU A 7 -11.33 2.68 1.81
C LEU A 7 -11.88 1.48 2.57
N GLU A 8 -13.19 1.45 2.84
CA GLU A 8 -13.86 0.32 3.48
C GLU A 8 -13.74 -0.95 2.64
N MET A 9 -14.01 -0.87 1.33
CA MET A 9 -13.85 -2.02 0.42
C MET A 9 -12.41 -2.54 0.38
N ILE A 10 -11.43 -1.65 0.49
CA ILE A 10 -10.00 -2.01 0.53
C ILE A 10 -9.63 -2.67 1.86
N ARG A 11 -10.17 -2.17 2.98
CA ARG A 11 -9.95 -2.70 4.34
C ARG A 11 -10.71 -3.99 4.59
N HIS A 12 -11.74 -4.29 3.81
CA HIS A 12 -12.48 -5.53 3.95
C HIS A 12 -11.57 -6.74 3.66
N ILE A 13 -11.35 -7.55 4.70
CA ILE A 13 -10.52 -8.74 4.64
C ILE A 13 -11.41 -9.97 4.54
N ASN A 14 -11.24 -10.75 3.48
CA ASN A 14 -11.88 -12.07 3.39
C ASN A 14 -10.93 -13.19 3.81
N GLY A 15 -11.30 -13.91 4.88
CA GLY A 15 -10.55 -15.04 5.44
C GLY A 15 -10.69 -16.35 4.65
N ASN A 16 -11.70 -16.51 3.79
CA ASN A 16 -11.94 -17.73 3.02
C ASN A 16 -11.77 -17.49 1.51
N ARG A 17 -10.53 -17.66 1.03
CA ARG A 17 -10.16 -17.54 -0.40
C ARG A 17 -10.82 -18.52 -1.36
N PHE A 18 -11.59 -19.48 -0.85
CA PHE A 18 -12.23 -20.53 -1.64
C PHE A 18 -13.74 -20.32 -1.81
N ASN A 19 -14.32 -19.27 -1.20
CA ASN A 19 -15.69 -18.89 -1.50
C ASN A 19 -15.79 -18.51 -3.00
N LEU A 20 -16.83 -18.94 -3.72
CA LEU A 20 -17.01 -18.61 -5.14
C LEU A 20 -17.58 -17.20 -5.35
N GLU A 21 -18.32 -16.67 -4.37
CA GLU A 21 -18.72 -15.24 -4.29
C GLU A 21 -17.52 -14.30 -4.09
N TYR A 22 -16.34 -14.84 -3.76
CA TYR A 22 -15.09 -14.12 -3.47
C TYR A 22 -14.52 -13.32 -4.66
N LYS A 23 -14.96 -13.60 -5.88
CA LYS A 23 -14.26 -13.15 -7.09
C LYS A 23 -14.54 -11.71 -7.49
N GLU A 24 -15.65 -11.12 -7.05
CA GLU A 24 -16.12 -9.90 -7.70
C GLU A 24 -15.64 -8.62 -7.02
N GLU A 25 -15.50 -8.57 -5.68
CA GLU A 25 -15.32 -7.27 -5.00
C GLU A 25 -14.31 -7.21 -3.83
N VAL A 26 -13.58 -8.30 -3.54
CA VAL A 26 -12.65 -8.31 -2.40
C VAL A 26 -11.23 -7.90 -2.79
N TYR A 27 -10.77 -6.77 -2.26
CA TYR A 27 -9.43 -6.24 -2.51
C TYR A 27 -8.36 -6.83 -1.59
N SER A 28 -8.72 -7.32 -0.40
CA SER A 28 -7.76 -7.79 0.61
C SER A 28 -8.09 -9.16 1.21
N THR A 29 -7.07 -9.92 1.59
CA THR A 29 -7.19 -11.26 2.21
C THR A 29 -6.11 -11.49 3.26
N LEU A 30 -6.20 -12.57 4.02
CA LEU A 30 -5.20 -12.92 5.04
C LEU A 30 -4.09 -13.81 4.50
N SER A 31 -2.86 -13.53 4.95
CA SER A 31 -1.73 -14.45 4.79
C SER A 31 -1.95 -15.72 5.60
N ARG A 32 -1.76 -16.88 4.97
CA ARG A 32 -1.89 -18.19 5.64
C ARG A 32 -0.87 -18.36 6.77
N ASP A 33 0.34 -17.85 6.57
CA ASP A 33 1.49 -18.15 7.45
C ASP A 33 1.66 -17.11 8.56
N ASN A 34 1.31 -15.84 8.29
CA ASN A 34 1.60 -14.71 9.18
C ASN A 34 0.35 -13.95 9.65
N GLY A 35 -0.85 -14.32 9.20
CA GLY A 35 -2.10 -13.67 9.58
C GLY A 35 -2.26 -12.20 9.15
N GLY A 36 -1.27 -11.58 8.50
CA GLY A 36 -1.34 -10.20 8.04
C GLY A 36 -2.10 -10.04 6.71
N PRO A 37 -2.64 -8.85 6.40
CA PRO A 37 -3.40 -8.62 5.17
C PRO A 37 -2.50 -8.75 3.94
N LEU A 38 -3.08 -9.11 2.79
CA LEU A 38 -2.49 -9.29 1.46
C LEU A 38 -3.46 -8.70 0.44
N HIS A 39 -2.94 -8.09 -0.63
CA HIS A 39 -3.79 -7.67 -1.74
C HIS A 39 -4.18 -8.88 -2.61
N THR A 40 -5.39 -8.87 -3.18
CA THR A 40 -5.87 -9.93 -4.09
C THR A 40 -5.41 -9.69 -5.54
N LYS A 41 -5.80 -10.59 -6.46
CA LYS A 41 -5.55 -10.42 -7.91
C LYS A 41 -6.35 -9.26 -8.51
N LEU A 42 -7.41 -8.80 -7.86
CA LEU A 42 -8.17 -7.63 -8.31
C LEU A 42 -7.27 -6.41 -8.39
N TRP A 43 -6.22 -6.32 -7.56
CA TRP A 43 -5.25 -5.23 -7.64
C TRP A 43 -4.38 -5.24 -8.90
N GLU A 44 -4.36 -6.32 -9.67
CA GLU A 44 -3.46 -6.49 -10.81
C GLU A 44 -4.22 -6.74 -12.13
N CYS A 45 -5.56 -6.77 -12.08
CA CYS A 45 -6.41 -7.07 -13.22
C CYS A 45 -6.42 -5.92 -14.24
N ASN A 46 -5.73 -6.09 -15.37
CA ASN A 46 -5.66 -5.09 -16.43
C ASN A 46 -6.94 -4.98 -17.28
N LYS A 47 -7.90 -5.89 -17.10
CA LYS A 47 -9.21 -5.82 -17.75
C LYS A 47 -10.13 -4.82 -17.05
N THR A 48 -9.97 -4.67 -15.73
CA THR A 48 -10.82 -3.83 -14.88
C THR A 48 -10.09 -2.58 -14.40
N ASN A 49 -8.76 -2.59 -14.36
CA ASN A 49 -7.98 -1.49 -13.82
C ASN A 49 -7.11 -0.80 -14.86
N ASP A 50 -6.91 0.49 -14.63
CA ASP A 50 -6.00 1.32 -15.40
C ASP A 50 -4.54 1.15 -14.96
N ARG A 51 -3.65 1.69 -15.80
CA ARG A 51 -2.23 1.86 -15.47
C ARG A 51 -2.04 3.21 -14.79
N HIS A 52 -1.38 3.18 -13.64
CA HIS A 52 -1.03 4.38 -12.89
C HIS A 52 0.48 4.48 -12.72
N THR A 53 1.02 5.69 -12.91
CA THR A 53 2.42 5.99 -12.66
C THR A 53 2.57 6.71 -11.33
N LEU A 54 3.27 6.07 -10.38
CA LEU A 54 3.62 6.64 -9.10
C LEU A 54 5.06 7.16 -9.14
N ARG A 55 5.33 8.23 -8.39
CA ARG A 55 6.64 8.91 -8.35
C ARG A 55 7.18 8.90 -6.92
N ILE A 56 7.87 7.82 -6.58
CA ILE A 56 8.35 7.51 -5.23
C ILE A 56 9.80 7.96 -5.08
N ASP A 57 10.22 8.37 -3.90
CA ASP A 57 11.62 8.63 -3.58
C ASP A 57 12.51 7.45 -4.02
N GLN A 58 13.59 7.77 -4.75
CA GLN A 58 14.46 6.78 -5.37
C GLN A 58 15.15 5.89 -4.34
N ASN A 59 15.59 6.44 -3.20
CA ASN A 59 16.26 5.65 -2.18
C ASN A 59 15.27 4.64 -1.55
N ILE A 60 14.06 5.11 -1.24
CA ILE A 60 13.00 4.25 -0.71
C ILE A 60 12.59 3.17 -1.72
N PHE A 61 12.45 3.54 -2.99
CA PHE A 61 12.17 2.59 -4.08
C PHE A 61 13.23 1.46 -4.13
N GLU A 62 14.50 1.81 -4.03
CA GLU A 62 15.60 0.84 -4.05
C GLU A 62 15.61 -0.03 -2.79
N GLN A 63 15.30 0.52 -1.62
CA GLN A 63 15.17 -0.24 -0.38
C GLN A 63 13.99 -1.23 -0.42
N ILE A 64 12.83 -0.80 -0.93
CA ILE A 64 11.68 -1.69 -1.14
C ILE A 64 12.08 -2.84 -2.04
N LEU A 65 12.77 -2.55 -3.15
CA LEU A 65 13.24 -3.58 -4.09
C LEU A 65 14.23 -4.58 -3.47
N LYS A 66 14.96 -4.18 -2.42
CA LYS A 66 15.92 -5.01 -1.68
C LYS A 66 15.27 -5.91 -0.62
N LYS A 67 14.01 -5.68 -0.20
CA LYS A 67 13.23 -6.52 0.75
C LYS A 67 12.89 -7.93 0.22
N ARG A 68 13.65 -8.45 -0.73
CA ARG A 68 13.42 -9.77 -1.33
C ARG A 68 13.59 -10.83 -0.24
N GLY A 69 12.56 -11.66 -0.05
CA GLY A 69 12.64 -12.83 0.81
C GLY A 69 13.69 -13.84 0.31
N PRO A 70 13.92 -14.92 1.06
CA PRO A 70 14.90 -15.95 0.72
C PRO A 70 14.75 -16.41 -0.73
N ARG A 71 15.85 -16.36 -1.50
CA ARG A 71 15.87 -16.87 -2.87
C ARG A 71 15.85 -18.39 -2.83
N GLY A 72 14.82 -19.01 -3.41
CA GLY A 72 14.74 -20.46 -3.54
C GLY A 72 13.33 -20.93 -3.89
N ARG A 73 13.22 -22.06 -4.58
CA ARG A 73 11.93 -22.72 -4.84
C ARG A 73 11.52 -23.46 -3.57
N LYS A 74 10.46 -23.02 -2.89
CA LYS A 74 9.83 -23.81 -1.82
C LYS A 74 9.04 -24.95 -2.47
N GLY A 75 9.64 -26.14 -2.55
CA GLY A 75 8.98 -27.38 -3.03
C GLY A 75 8.41 -27.33 -4.45
N LYS A 76 7.96 -28.47 -4.97
CA LYS A 76 7.31 -28.54 -6.29
C LYS A 76 5.84 -28.07 -6.27
N SER A 77 5.22 -28.01 -5.09
CA SER A 77 3.80 -27.72 -4.87
C SER A 77 3.44 -26.25 -4.66
N VAL A 78 4.44 -25.38 -4.46
CA VAL A 78 4.21 -23.95 -4.21
C VAL A 78 4.65 -23.16 -5.44
N GLY A 79 3.71 -22.44 -6.06
CA GLY A 79 4.00 -21.56 -7.19
C GLY A 79 5.06 -20.49 -6.85
N ARG A 80 5.69 -19.89 -7.87
CA ARG A 80 6.68 -18.83 -7.67
C ARG A 80 6.03 -17.64 -6.94
N PRO A 81 6.65 -17.11 -5.87
CA PRO A 81 6.16 -15.88 -5.24
C PRO A 81 6.07 -14.74 -6.27
N ALA A 82 5.02 -13.93 -6.17
CA ALA A 82 4.90 -12.71 -6.97
C ALA A 82 6.13 -11.83 -6.73
N PHE A 83 6.73 -11.33 -7.81
CA PHE A 83 8.05 -10.70 -7.77
C PHE A 83 8.05 -9.37 -8.51
N GLY A 84 8.91 -8.44 -8.07
CA GLY A 84 9.14 -7.15 -8.71
C GLY A 84 8.54 -5.95 -7.97
N ILE A 85 9.04 -4.77 -8.30
CA ILE A 85 8.75 -3.54 -7.55
C ILE A 85 7.27 -3.16 -7.56
N ARG A 86 6.55 -3.44 -8.65
CA ARG A 86 5.11 -3.17 -8.76
C ARG A 86 4.31 -3.92 -7.72
N HIS A 87 4.59 -5.21 -7.56
CA HIS A 87 3.95 -6.05 -6.55
C HIS A 87 4.27 -5.54 -5.14
N LEU A 88 5.54 -5.22 -4.89
CA LEU A 88 5.97 -4.69 -3.60
C LEU A 88 5.30 -3.35 -3.27
N ILE A 89 5.16 -2.43 -4.23
CA ILE A 89 4.47 -1.16 -4.00
C ILE A 89 2.99 -1.37 -3.70
N ARG A 90 2.29 -2.27 -4.41
CA ARG A 90 0.89 -2.60 -4.08
C ARG A 90 0.77 -3.14 -2.66
N ARG A 91 1.70 -4.02 -2.27
CA ARG A 91 1.79 -4.53 -0.90
C ARG A 91 1.97 -3.41 0.11
N GLU A 92 2.87 -2.47 -0.14
CA GLU A 92 3.13 -1.35 0.77
C GLU A 92 1.92 -0.40 0.85
N LEU A 93 1.24 -0.09 -0.26
CA LEU A 93 0.00 0.70 -0.24
C LEU A 93 -1.13 0.00 0.52
N MET A 94 -1.35 -1.29 0.29
CA MET A 94 -2.34 -2.07 1.03
C MET A 94 -2.07 -2.05 2.54
N LEU A 95 -0.80 -2.13 2.96
CA LEU A 95 -0.43 -2.05 4.37
C LEU A 95 -0.73 -0.68 4.99
N ILE A 96 -0.65 0.42 4.22
CA ILE A 96 -1.02 1.76 4.72
C ILE A 96 -2.52 1.83 4.96
N PHE A 97 -3.34 1.30 4.04
CA PHE A 97 -4.79 1.30 4.23
C PHE A 97 -5.25 0.49 5.45
N HIS A 98 -4.45 -0.48 5.91
CA HIS A 98 -4.71 -1.28 7.12
C HIS A 98 -3.88 -0.81 8.33
N MET A 99 -3.12 0.27 8.20
CA MET A 99 -2.40 0.84 9.33
C MET A 99 -3.39 1.60 10.22
N ASP A 100 -3.16 1.52 11.53
CA ASP A 100 -3.91 2.30 12.50
C ASP A 100 -3.77 3.81 12.20
N VAL A 101 -4.89 4.54 12.20
CA VAL A 101 -4.91 5.95 11.76
C VAL A 101 -4.10 6.81 12.74
N GLU A 102 -4.20 6.51 14.03
CA GLU A 102 -3.43 7.10 15.11
C GLU A 102 -1.92 6.96 14.84
N LYS A 103 -1.49 5.80 14.34
CA LYS A 103 -0.09 5.57 13.97
C LYS A 103 0.33 6.44 12.78
N ILE A 104 -0.56 6.63 11.79
CA ILE A 104 -0.28 7.51 10.66
C ILE A 104 -0.16 8.97 11.13
N VAL A 105 -1.05 9.41 12.03
CA VAL A 105 -1.02 10.75 12.66
C VAL A 105 0.30 10.97 13.39
N GLU A 106 0.72 10.01 14.24
CA GLU A 106 2.02 10.07 14.94
C GLU A 106 3.19 10.23 13.97
N ILE A 107 3.19 9.46 12.88
CA ILE A 107 4.25 9.51 11.86
C ILE A 107 4.28 10.89 11.18
N LEU A 108 3.11 11.45 10.83
CA LEU A 108 3.01 12.76 10.19
C LEU A 108 3.48 13.88 11.13
N ASN A 109 3.01 13.88 12.38
CA ASN A 109 3.43 14.86 13.39
C ASN A 109 4.92 14.78 13.71
N SER A 110 5.51 13.59 13.65
CA SER A 110 6.96 13.41 13.82
C SER A 110 7.78 13.85 12.59
N ASN A 111 7.14 14.11 11.44
CA ASN A 111 7.80 14.43 10.18
C ASN A 111 7.14 15.63 9.45
N PRO A 112 6.95 16.79 10.14
CA PRO A 112 6.07 17.88 9.67
C PRO A 112 6.52 18.54 8.36
N GLU A 113 7.82 18.49 8.06
CA GLU A 113 8.40 19.11 6.88
C GLU A 113 8.78 18.10 5.78
N TYR A 114 8.34 16.85 5.91
CA TYR A 114 8.78 15.79 4.99
C TYR A 114 8.46 16.11 3.54
N LYS A 115 9.52 16.05 2.72
CA LYS A 115 9.47 16.18 1.26
C LYS A 115 10.31 15.05 0.66
N SER A 116 9.75 14.40 -0.36
CA SER A 116 10.48 13.40 -1.14
C SER A 116 11.63 14.05 -1.90
N GLY A 117 12.77 13.36 -1.94
CA GLY A 117 13.95 13.79 -2.68
C GLY A 117 13.83 13.47 -4.17
N LYS A 118 14.89 12.89 -4.74
CA LYS A 118 14.89 12.48 -6.16
C LYS A 118 13.86 11.37 -6.36
N LYS A 119 12.91 11.59 -7.27
CA LYS A 119 11.81 10.66 -7.53
C LYS A 119 12.16 9.69 -8.65
N LYS A 120 11.65 8.48 -8.53
CA LYS A 120 11.69 7.42 -9.54
C LYS A 120 10.28 7.01 -9.90
N ASP A 121 10.03 6.95 -11.20
CA ASP A 121 8.73 6.62 -11.74
C ASP A 121 8.53 5.10 -11.78
N THR A 122 7.32 4.67 -11.49
CA THR A 122 6.92 3.27 -11.59
C THR A 122 5.47 3.16 -12.00
N THR A 123 5.25 2.54 -13.14
CA THR A 123 3.91 2.30 -13.67
C THR A 123 3.44 0.92 -13.25
N LEU A 124 2.26 0.85 -12.64
CA LEU A 124 1.61 -0.40 -12.26
C LEU A 124 0.12 -0.39 -12.62
N VAL A 125 -0.40 -1.56 -12.98
CA VAL A 125 -1.84 -1.78 -13.09
C VAL A 125 -2.40 -1.90 -11.68
N MET A 126 -3.33 -1.07 -11.27
CA MET A 126 -4.04 -1.20 -10.00
C MET A 126 -5.33 -0.40 -10.05
N PRO A 127 -6.31 -0.68 -9.18
CA PRO A 127 -7.53 0.12 -9.12
C PRO A 127 -7.15 1.57 -8.83
N ASN A 128 -7.88 2.52 -9.41
CA ASN A 128 -7.71 3.93 -9.08
C ASN A 128 -8.21 4.13 -7.65
N LEU A 129 -7.32 4.40 -6.70
CA LEU A 129 -7.67 4.51 -5.27
C LEU A 129 -7.88 5.96 -4.81
N SER A 130 -8.25 6.84 -5.73
CA SER A 130 -8.41 8.28 -5.43
C SER A 130 -9.39 8.52 -4.28
N ILE A 131 -10.53 7.84 -4.29
CA ILE A 131 -11.56 7.93 -3.24
C ILE A 131 -11.00 7.42 -1.92
N ALA A 132 -10.43 6.21 -1.88
CA ALA A 132 -9.87 5.65 -0.65
C ALA A 132 -8.75 6.50 -0.03
N ILE A 133 -7.91 7.15 -0.85
CA ILE A 133 -6.90 8.09 -0.33
C ILE A 133 -7.55 9.34 0.24
N LYS A 134 -8.62 9.85 -0.39
CA LYS A 134 -9.37 11.01 0.13
C LYS A 134 -10.02 10.67 1.47
N GLU A 135 -10.70 9.54 1.56
CA GLU A 135 -11.33 9.05 2.80
C GLU A 135 -10.28 8.83 3.89
N LEU A 136 -9.11 8.26 3.56
CA LEU A 136 -8.02 8.10 4.54
C LEU A 136 -7.51 9.47 5.04
N VAL A 137 -7.39 10.46 4.16
CA VAL A 137 -7.01 11.82 4.57
C VAL A 137 -8.08 12.43 5.46
N GLU A 138 -9.37 12.26 5.15
CA GLU A 138 -10.48 12.72 6.00
C GLU A 138 -10.44 12.07 7.39
N GLU A 139 -10.20 10.75 7.47
CA GLU A 139 -10.01 10.05 8.74
C GLU A 139 -8.82 10.63 9.54
N ILE A 140 -7.67 10.86 8.89
CA ILE A 140 -6.49 11.46 9.52
C ILE A 140 -6.80 12.87 10.06
N LEU A 141 -7.46 13.73 9.26
CA LEU A 141 -7.77 15.10 9.66
C LEU A 141 -8.86 15.17 10.73
N SER A 142 -9.75 14.18 10.79
CA SER A 142 -10.71 14.05 11.90
C SER A 142 -10.03 13.74 13.24
N LYS A 143 -8.84 13.10 13.21
CA LYS A 143 -8.02 12.81 14.39
C LYS A 143 -7.12 13.97 14.78
N ASP A 144 -6.52 14.64 13.81
CA ASP A 144 -5.70 15.83 14.04
C ASP A 144 -5.83 16.84 12.88
N ASN A 145 -6.67 17.85 13.09
CA ASN A 145 -6.95 18.86 12.08
C ASN A 145 -5.75 19.79 11.81
N ASN A 146 -4.74 19.84 12.69
CA ASN A 146 -3.54 20.66 12.46
C ASN A 146 -2.74 20.15 11.26
N LEU A 147 -2.92 18.89 10.88
CA LEU A 147 -2.27 18.28 9.74
C LEU A 147 -2.84 18.74 8.39
N GLN A 148 -3.92 19.53 8.33
CA GLN A 148 -4.56 19.96 7.06
C GLN A 148 -3.59 20.64 6.08
N HIS A 149 -2.54 21.29 6.60
CA HIS A 149 -1.52 21.97 5.79
C HIS A 149 -0.23 21.17 5.61
N HIS A 150 -0.19 19.92 6.08
CA HIS A 150 0.97 19.07 5.99
C HIS A 150 1.41 18.89 4.52
N PRO A 151 2.72 18.95 4.19
CA PRO A 151 3.20 18.86 2.80
C PRO A 151 2.76 17.61 2.04
N VAL A 152 2.45 16.52 2.76
CA VAL A 152 1.91 15.26 2.22
C VAL A 152 0.56 15.46 1.52
N PHE A 153 -0.33 16.31 2.07
CA PHE A 153 -1.70 16.48 1.61
C PHE A 153 -1.86 17.61 0.57
N ARG A 154 -0.81 18.40 0.32
CA ARG A 154 -0.85 19.58 -0.56
C ARG A 154 -1.17 19.31 -2.04
N ARG A 155 -1.14 18.06 -2.49
CA ARG A 155 -1.21 17.68 -3.91
C ARG A 155 -2.31 16.63 -4.09
N MET A 156 -2.56 16.24 -5.35
CA MET A 156 -3.55 15.21 -5.69
C MET A 156 -3.27 13.86 -4.99
N TRP A 157 -4.23 12.95 -5.09
CA TRP A 157 -4.21 11.62 -4.46
C TRP A 157 -2.91 10.82 -4.71
N ALA A 158 -2.39 10.81 -5.94
CA ALA A 158 -1.23 9.97 -6.27
C ALA A 158 0.06 10.43 -5.59
N PRO A 159 0.42 11.74 -5.62
CA PRO A 159 1.48 12.26 -4.76
C PRO A 159 1.27 11.99 -3.26
N CYS A 160 0.05 12.19 -2.75
CA CYS A 160 -0.29 11.93 -1.34
C CYS A 160 0.01 10.46 -0.97
N ALA A 161 -0.49 9.51 -1.77
CA ALA A 161 -0.25 8.08 -1.60
C ALA A 161 1.25 7.74 -1.60
N CYS A 162 2.05 8.36 -2.49
CA CYS A 162 3.50 8.16 -2.51
C CYS A 162 4.17 8.66 -1.22
N ARG A 163 3.81 9.86 -0.74
CA ARG A 163 4.43 10.43 0.46
C ARG A 163 4.03 9.64 1.72
N LEU A 164 2.78 9.21 1.82
CA LEU A 164 2.32 8.33 2.90
C LEU A 164 3.10 7.00 2.89
N LEU A 165 3.30 6.40 1.71
CA LEU A 165 4.09 5.17 1.57
C LEU A 165 5.53 5.35 2.00
N GLU A 166 6.14 6.46 1.62
CA GLU A 166 7.51 6.78 1.98
C GLU A 166 7.68 6.97 3.49
N LEU A 167 6.80 7.77 4.12
CA LEU A 167 6.82 7.98 5.56
C LEU A 167 6.55 6.70 6.33
N ALA A 168 5.55 5.92 5.91
CA ALA A 168 5.26 4.62 6.50
C ALA A 168 6.48 3.69 6.38
N TRP A 169 7.18 3.71 5.24
CA TRP A 169 8.39 2.90 5.04
C TRP A 169 9.54 3.33 5.95
N ILE A 170 9.85 4.62 6.03
CA ILE A 170 10.93 5.17 6.87
C ILE A 170 10.70 4.80 8.35
N ASN A 171 9.45 4.86 8.79
CA ASN A 171 9.06 4.64 10.18
C ASN A 171 8.69 3.18 10.47
N LYS A 172 8.94 2.24 9.55
CA LYS A 172 8.74 0.82 9.85
C LYS A 172 9.66 0.40 10.98
N PRO A 173 9.16 -0.34 11.99
CA PRO A 173 10.02 -0.93 12.99
C PRO A 173 11.02 -1.83 12.27
N LYS A 174 12.31 -1.55 12.46
CA LYS A 174 13.37 -2.44 12.01
C LYS A 174 13.20 -3.73 12.81
N HIS A 175 12.83 -4.83 12.17
CA HIS A 175 12.90 -6.14 12.82
C HIS A 175 14.33 -6.27 13.36
N LYS A 176 14.47 -6.43 14.70
CA LYS A 176 15.72 -6.92 15.26
C LYS A 176 16.00 -8.23 14.53
N SER A 177 17.07 -8.25 13.74
CA SER A 177 17.64 -9.50 13.28
C SER A 177 17.92 -10.31 14.54
N MET A 178 17.09 -11.32 14.82
CA MET A 178 17.52 -12.39 15.70
C MET A 178 18.75 -12.97 15.02
N LYS A 179 19.92 -12.69 15.62
CA LYS A 179 21.18 -13.32 15.26
C LYS A 179 21.06 -14.82 15.50
#